data_AF-A0A120I0I5-F1
#
_entry.id   AF-A0A120I0I5-F1
#
_cell.length_a   1.000
_cell.length_b   1.000
_cell.length_c   1.000
_cell.angle_alpha   90.00
_cell.angle_beta   90.00
_cell.angle_gamma   90.00
#
_symmetry.space_group_name_H-M   'P 1'
#
loop_
_entity.id
_entity.type
_entity.pdbx_description
1 polymer ?
#
loop_
_entity_poly.entity_id
_entity_poly.type
_entity_poly.pdbx_seq_one_letter_code
_entity_poly.pdbx_strand_id
1 'polypeptide(L)'
;MIILLSIFPLVLLLAVIACQLGASGRLPRNRYFGVRSPSTRASDAAWRAGHQAALLPAWVGFAVTAVLAASAIVFEGATIDGVAALPAKLVVIAVFAASIVWMFMAANRAARAVAHVD
;
A
#
# COMPACT_ATOMS: atom_id res chain seq x y z
N MET A 1 -9.71 17.93 8.53
CA MET A 1 -10.25 17.36 7.28
C MET A 1 -9.15 16.93 6.32
N ILE A 2 -8.28 17.86 5.91
CA ILE A 2 -7.08 17.57 5.09
C ILE A 2 -6.23 16.44 5.69
N ILE A 3 -5.94 16.51 7.00
CA ILE A 3 -5.16 15.48 7.71
C ILE A 3 -5.71 14.06 7.48
N LEU A 4 -7.03 13.87 7.52
CA LEU A 4 -7.66 12.56 7.34
C LEU A 4 -7.52 12.05 5.90
N LEU A 5 -7.60 12.91 4.89
CA LEU A 5 -7.47 12.52 3.50
C LEU A 5 -6.01 12.29 3.09
N SER A 6 -5.08 13.06 3.66
CA SER A 6 -3.65 12.98 3.35
C SER A 6 -2.94 11.79 4.02
N ILE A 7 -3.49 11.23 5.10
CA ILE A 7 -2.83 10.13 5.82
C ILE A 7 -2.81 8.83 5.01
N PHE A 8 -3.87 8.51 4.27
CA PHE A 8 -3.97 7.29 3.47
C PHE A 8 -2.91 7.18 2.36
N PRO A 9 -2.75 8.18 1.47
CA PRO A 9 -1.68 8.13 0.48
C PRO A 9 -0.30 8.19 1.12
N LEU A 10 -0.12 8.90 2.25
CA LEU A 10 1.17 8.89 2.97
C LEU A 10 1.55 7.51 3.48
N VAL A 11 0.59 6.76 4.06
CA VAL A 11 0.81 5.38 4.50
C VAL A 11 1.15 4.48 3.32
N LEU A 12 0.49 4.63 2.16
CA LEU A 12 0.82 3.87 0.96
C LEU A 12 2.20 4.24 0.40
N LEU A 13 2.60 5.50 0.48
CA LEU A 13 3.95 5.93 0.11
C LEU A 13 5.01 5.27 0.99
N LEU A 14 4.80 5.20 2.30
CA LEU A 14 5.68 4.46 3.21
C LEU A 14 5.72 2.97 2.87
N ALA A 15 4.59 2.38 2.47
CA ALA A 15 4.54 1.00 2.00
C ALA A 15 5.31 0.80 0.69
N VAL A 16 5.23 1.73 -0.26
CA VAL A 16 6.05 1.76 -1.48
C VAL A 16 7.53 1.76 -1.14
N ILE A 17 7.96 2.67 -0.25
CA ILE A 17 9.37 2.75 0.17
C ILE A 17 9.82 1.44 0.81
N ALA A 18 9.01 0.87 1.71
CA ALA A 18 9.33 -0.42 2.34
C ALA A 18 9.42 -1.55 1.31
N CYS A 19 8.54 -1.59 0.32
CA CYS A 19 8.60 -2.56 -0.78
C CYS A 19 9.85 -2.37 -1.64
N GLN A 20 10.23 -1.14 -1.97
CA GLN A 20 11.43 -0.84 -2.75
C GLN A 20 12.71 -1.26 -2.01
N LEU A 21 12.79 -0.98 -0.70
CA LEU A 21 13.93 -1.37 0.11
C LEU A 21 13.98 -2.89 0.32
N GLY A 22 12.84 -3.55 0.50
CA GLY A 22 12.77 -5.01 0.60
C GLY A 22 13.15 -5.71 -0.70
N ALA A 23 12.67 -5.19 -1.84
CA ALA A 23 12.95 -5.71 -3.18
C ALA A 23 14.43 -5.54 -3.58
N SER A 24 15.06 -4.43 -3.19
CA SER A 24 16.48 -4.15 -3.43
C SER A 24 17.44 -4.82 -2.44
N GLY A 25 16.92 -5.55 -1.44
CA GLY A 25 17.72 -6.19 -0.39
C GLY A 25 18.32 -5.22 0.63
N ARG A 26 17.99 -3.93 0.56
CA ARG A 26 18.42 -2.90 1.52
C ARG A 26 17.67 -2.97 2.84
N LEU A 27 16.45 -3.52 2.83
CA LEU A 27 15.70 -3.85 4.02
C LEU A 27 15.81 -5.36 4.26
N PRO A 28 16.71 -5.81 5.17
CA PRO A 28 16.82 -7.22 5.51
C PRO A 28 15.52 -7.70 6.15
N ARG A 29 15.30 -9.01 6.09
CA ARG A 29 14.15 -9.67 6.72
C ARG A 29 14.10 -9.31 8.20
N ASN A 30 12.98 -8.73 8.63
CA ASN A 30 12.83 -8.21 10.00
C ASN A 30 11.39 -8.39 10.51
N ARG A 31 11.16 -7.99 11.77
CA ARG A 31 9.85 -8.11 12.46
C ARG A 31 9.04 -6.79 12.49
N TYR A 32 9.62 -5.67 12.06
CA TYR A 32 9.09 -4.33 12.32
C TYR A 32 8.55 -3.60 11.07
N PHE A 33 9.20 -3.72 9.91
CA PHE A 33 8.89 -2.96 8.69
C PHE A 33 8.62 -3.88 7.49
N GLY A 34 7.80 -3.43 6.53
CA GLY A 34 7.46 -4.18 5.30
C GLY A 34 6.22 -5.08 5.42
N VAL A 35 5.92 -5.79 4.32
CA VAL A 35 4.74 -6.68 4.20
C VAL A 35 5.03 -8.00 4.90
N ARG A 36 4.58 -8.10 6.15
CA ARG A 36 4.90 -9.22 7.04
C ARG A 36 3.80 -10.28 7.01
N SER A 37 4.15 -11.44 6.47
CA SER A 37 3.35 -12.66 6.60
C SER A 37 4.26 -13.84 6.97
N PRO A 38 3.70 -15.00 7.35
CA PRO A 38 4.50 -16.21 7.53
C PRO A 38 5.29 -16.58 6.27
N SER A 39 4.72 -16.42 5.07
CA SER A 39 5.39 -16.77 3.83
C SER A 39 6.50 -15.79 3.45
N THR A 40 6.27 -14.48 3.54
CA THR A 40 7.31 -13.48 3.20
C THR A 40 8.50 -13.53 4.15
N ARG A 41 8.34 -14.10 5.35
CA ARG A 41 9.41 -14.25 6.35
C ARG A 41 10.06 -15.62 6.36
N ALA A 42 9.70 -16.55 5.47
CA ALA A 42 10.24 -17.90 5.48
C ALA A 42 11.75 -17.92 5.16
N SER A 43 12.16 -17.22 4.10
CA SER A 43 13.55 -17.09 3.66
C SER A 43 13.82 -15.66 3.16
N ASP A 44 15.10 -15.30 2.99
CA ASP A 44 15.47 -14.00 2.41
C ASP A 44 15.08 -13.93 0.93
N ALA A 45 15.05 -15.07 0.23
CA ALA A 45 14.53 -15.17 -1.13
C ALA A 45 13.02 -14.88 -1.17
N ALA A 46 12.23 -15.51 -0.29
CA ALA A 46 10.80 -15.25 -0.14
C ALA A 46 10.51 -13.79 0.26
N TRP A 47 11.36 -13.19 1.08
CA TRP A 47 11.28 -11.77 1.45
C TRP A 47 11.43 -10.85 0.24
N ARG A 48 12.50 -11.04 -0.55
CA ARG A 48 12.75 -10.21 -1.74
C ARG A 48 11.65 -10.41 -2.79
N ALA A 49 11.29 -11.65 -3.08
CA ALA A 49 10.26 -11.98 -4.07
C ALA A 49 8.88 -11.40 -3.69
N GLY A 50 8.51 -11.49 -2.41
CA GLY A 50 7.29 -10.89 -1.89
C GLY A 50 7.26 -9.37 -2.07
N HIS A 51 8.34 -8.68 -1.69
CA HIS A 51 8.41 -7.22 -1.82
C HIS A 51 8.50 -6.76 -3.29
N GLN A 52 9.17 -7.51 -4.16
CA GLN A 52 9.18 -7.24 -5.61
C GLN A 52 7.76 -7.33 -6.21
N ALA A 53 7.02 -8.40 -5.89
CA ALA A 53 5.65 -8.57 -6.38
C ALA A 53 4.67 -7.52 -5.82
N ALA A 54 4.97 -6.98 -4.64
CA ALA A 54 4.17 -5.94 -4.00
C ALA A 54 4.38 -4.54 -4.59
N LEU A 55 5.44 -4.30 -5.37
CA LEU A 55 5.77 -2.98 -5.90
C LEU A 55 4.67 -2.39 -6.78
N LEU A 56 4.16 -3.17 -7.75
CA LEU A 56 3.12 -2.68 -8.66
C LEU A 56 1.83 -2.33 -7.90
N PRO A 57 1.26 -3.23 -7.06
CA PRO A 57 0.11 -2.87 -6.22
C PRO A 57 0.36 -1.67 -5.31
N ALA A 58 1.56 -1.53 -4.75
CA ALA A 58 1.90 -0.41 -3.87
C ALA A 58 1.91 0.93 -4.63
N TRP A 59 2.56 0.98 -5.79
CA TRP A 59 2.61 2.19 -6.62
C TRP A 59 1.24 2.57 -7.18
N VAL A 60 0.48 1.59 -7.71
CA VAL A 60 -0.88 1.82 -8.21
C VAL A 60 -1.78 2.31 -7.09
N GLY A 61 -1.76 1.63 -5.93
CA GLY A 61 -2.52 2.04 -4.76
C GLY A 61 -2.18 3.47 -4.33
N PHE A 62 -0.89 3.78 -4.18
CA PHE A 62 -0.44 5.13 -3.83
C PHE A 62 -0.95 6.18 -4.82
N ALA A 63 -0.72 5.97 -6.12
CA ALA A 63 -1.10 6.94 -7.15
C ALA A 63 -2.61 7.19 -7.17
N VAL A 64 -3.43 6.12 -7.19
CA VAL A 64 -4.89 6.25 -7.25
C VAL A 64 -5.43 6.89 -5.97
N THR A 65 -4.99 6.45 -4.79
CA THR A 65 -5.42 7.04 -3.51
C THR A 65 -4.98 8.50 -3.40
N ALA A 66 -3.78 8.86 -3.86
CA ALA A 66 -3.29 10.24 -3.84
C ALA A 66 -4.12 11.16 -4.75
N VAL A 67 -4.44 10.73 -5.98
CA VAL A 67 -5.27 11.51 -6.90
C VAL A 67 -6.68 11.70 -6.33
N LEU A 68 -7.29 10.64 -5.79
CA LEU A 68 -8.62 10.72 -5.18
C LEU A 68 -8.64 11.64 -3.95
N ALA A 69 -7.64 11.52 -3.07
CA ALA A 69 -7.52 12.36 -1.88
C ALA A 69 -7.30 13.84 -2.26
N ALA A 70 -6.42 14.11 -3.23
CA ALA A 70 -6.19 15.47 -3.72
C ALA A 70 -7.45 16.07 -4.34
N SER A 71 -8.15 15.29 -5.16
CA SER A 71 -9.43 15.70 -5.77
C SER A 71 -10.46 16.04 -4.69
N ALA A 72 -10.64 15.15 -3.70
CA ALA A 72 -11.55 15.37 -2.59
C ALA A 72 -11.24 16.65 -1.80
N ILE A 73 -9.96 16.94 -1.54
CA ILE A 73 -9.53 18.17 -0.86
C ILE A 73 -9.87 19.42 -1.68
N VAL A 74 -9.61 19.40 -2.99
CA VAL A 74 -9.86 20.55 -3.88
C VAL A 74 -11.36 20.84 -4.00
N PHE A 75 -12.19 19.81 -4.21
CA PHE A 75 -13.62 19.98 -4.37
C PHE A 75 -14.33 20.34 -3.05
N GLU A 76 -13.88 19.82 -1.90
CA GLU A 76 -14.42 20.19 -0.58
C GLU A 76 -14.10 21.65 -0.22
N GLY A 77 -13.01 22.22 -0.73
CA GLY A 77 -12.73 23.66 -0.60
C GLY A 77 -13.61 24.56 -1.48
N ALA A 78 -14.27 24.00 -2.49
CA ALA A 78 -15.09 24.73 -3.46
C ALA A 78 -16.60 24.68 -3.15
N THR A 79 -17.05 23.77 -2.30
CA THR A 79 -18.47 23.60 -1.94
C THR A 79 -18.72 23.95 -0.47
N ILE A 80 -19.78 24.72 -0.19
CA ILE A 80 -20.14 25.17 1.16
C ILE A 80 -20.88 24.05 1.96
N ASP A 81 -21.41 23.05 1.25
CA ASP A 81 -22.24 21.98 1.83
C ASP A 81 -21.43 20.71 2.14
N GLY A 82 -21.06 20.53 3.40
CA GLY A 82 -20.25 19.40 3.91
C GLY A 82 -20.85 18.00 3.74
N VAL A 83 -22.07 17.87 3.21
CA VAL A 83 -22.79 16.58 3.02
C VAL A 83 -22.23 15.80 1.81
N ALA A 84 -21.77 16.49 0.76
CA ALA A 84 -21.15 15.84 -0.41
C ALA A 84 -19.77 15.21 -0.12
N ALA A 85 -19.19 15.50 1.04
CA ALA A 85 -17.83 15.07 1.38
C ALA A 85 -17.76 13.63 1.92
N LEU A 86 -18.87 13.08 2.46
CA LEU A 86 -18.86 11.73 3.04
C LEU A 86 -18.63 10.61 2.01
N PRO A 87 -19.34 10.58 0.85
CA PRO A 87 -19.10 9.56 -0.17
C PRO A 87 -17.66 9.56 -0.70
N ALA A 88 -17.09 10.75 -0.95
CA ALA A 88 -15.70 10.88 -1.41
C ALA A 88 -14.70 10.30 -0.40
N LYS A 89 -14.90 10.55 0.90
CA LYS A 89 -14.09 9.99 1.99
C LYS A 89 -14.16 8.46 2.02
N LEU A 90 -15.37 7.89 1.88
CA LEU A 90 -15.57 6.45 1.85
C LEU A 90 -14.87 5.80 0.64
N VAL A 91 -14.91 6.45 -0.53
CA VAL A 91 -14.20 5.96 -1.73
C VAL A 91 -12.69 5.93 -1.51
N VAL A 92 -12.10 6.99 -0.93
CA VAL A 92 -10.66 7.01 -0.61
C VAL A 92 -10.27 5.88 0.33
N ILE A 93 -11.06 5.65 1.39
CA ILE A 93 -10.84 4.57 2.37
C ILE A 93 -10.96 3.19 1.69
N ALA A 94 -11.98 2.99 0.87
CA ALA A 94 -12.21 1.73 0.18
C ALA A 94 -11.06 1.38 -0.79
N VAL A 95 -10.61 2.36 -1.57
CA VAL A 95 -9.48 2.19 -2.50
C VAL A 95 -8.17 1.93 -1.74
N PHE A 96 -7.94 2.66 -0.64
CA PHE A 96 -6.80 2.40 0.25
C PHE A 96 -6.82 0.95 0.78
N ALA A 97 -7.95 0.50 1.32
CA ALA A 97 -8.09 -0.85 1.86
C ALA A 97 -7.88 -1.92 0.78
N ALA A 98 -8.49 -1.75 -0.39
CA ALA A 98 -8.31 -2.64 -1.54
C ALA A 98 -6.84 -2.73 -1.97
N SER A 99 -6.13 -1.60 -1.98
CA SER A 99 -4.71 -1.54 -2.32
C SER A 99 -3.83 -2.31 -1.33
N ILE A 100 -4.10 -2.18 -0.02
CA ILE A 100 -3.41 -2.95 1.02
C ILE A 100 -3.67 -4.45 0.84
N VAL A 101 -4.92 -4.86 0.63
CA VAL A 101 -5.27 -6.27 0.41
C VAL A 101 -4.54 -6.82 -0.80
N TRP A 102 -4.55 -6.11 -1.93
CA TRP A 102 -3.86 -6.53 -3.14
C TRP A 102 -2.34 -6.67 -2.92
N MET A 103 -1.72 -5.68 -2.25
CA MET A 103 -0.31 -5.73 -1.90
C MET A 103 0.04 -6.98 -1.09
N PHE A 104 -0.75 -7.28 -0.04
CA PHE A 104 -0.56 -8.48 0.78
C PHE A 104 -0.74 -9.77 -0.01
N MET A 105 -1.76 -9.84 -0.87
CA MET A 105 -2.02 -11.01 -1.72
C MET A 105 -0.86 -11.25 -2.71
N ALA A 106 -0.39 -10.20 -3.38
CA ALA A 106 0.73 -10.28 -4.33
C ALA A 106 2.01 -10.73 -3.63
N ALA A 107 2.35 -10.13 -2.49
CA ALA A 107 3.52 -10.50 -1.69
C ALA A 107 3.47 -11.95 -1.24
N ASN A 108 2.32 -12.38 -0.70
CA ASN A 108 2.14 -13.73 -0.18
C ASN A 108 2.21 -14.79 -1.27
N ARG A 109 1.62 -14.51 -2.44
CA ARG A 109 1.66 -15.41 -3.60
C ARG A 109 3.09 -15.61 -4.07
N ALA A 110 3.85 -14.54 -4.27
CA ALA A 110 5.24 -14.62 -4.72
C ALA A 110 6.15 -15.31 -3.70
N ALA A 111 5.99 -14.99 -2.41
CA ALA A 111 6.77 -15.62 -1.36
C ALA A 111 6.53 -17.14 -1.26
N ARG A 112 5.27 -17.59 -1.42
CA ARG A 112 4.96 -19.03 -1.45
C ARG A 112 5.53 -19.73 -2.68
N ALA A 113 5.52 -19.07 -3.84
CA ALA A 113 6.07 -19.65 -5.06
C ALA A 113 7.56 -20.01 -4.93
N VAL A 114 8.33 -19.20 -4.19
CA VAL A 114 9.75 -19.47 -3.92
C VAL A 114 9.94 -20.55 -2.85
N ALA A 115 9.09 -20.57 -1.82
CA ALA A 115 9.18 -21.57 -0.74
C ALA A 115 8.91 -23.02 -1.18
N HIS A 116 8.36 -23.24 -2.38
CA HIS A 116 8.19 -24.58 -2.96
C HIS A 116 9.38 -25.03 -3.81
N VAL A 117 10.37 -24.15 -4.04
CA VAL A 117 11.56 -24.41 -4.84
C VAL A 117 12.80 -24.62 -3.96
N ASP A 118 12.78 -24.08 -2.73
CA ASP A 118 13.77 -24.30 -1.66
C ASP A 118 13.54 -25.64 -0.93
#